data_AF-A0A971WWJ5-F1
#
_entry.id   AF-A0A971WWJ5-F1
#
_cell.length_a   1.000
_cell.length_b   1.000
_cell.length_c   1.000
_cell.angle_alpha   90.00
_cell.angle_beta   90.00
_cell.angle_gamma   90.00
#
_symmetry.space_group_name_H-M   'P 1'
#
loop_
_entity.id
_entity.type
_entity.pdbx_description
1 polymer ?
#
loop_
_entity_poly.entity_id
_entity_poly.type
_entity_poly.pdbx_seq_one_letter_code
_entity_poly.pdbx_strand_id
1 'polypeptide(L)'
;GVELIGERQPGITATDIVLALTEFLRKERVVGAYLEFFGPGAASLSIGDRATISNMTPEYGATAGMFYIDEQTIEYLKLTGREPEQVKLVENYAKTTGLWADSLEAAEYERVLKFDLSTVGRNMAGPSNPHARVATSDLAAKGIAGDWVKEEGLMPDGAVIIAAITSCTNTSNPRNVVAAALLARKANELGLERKPWVKTSFAPGSKVAELYLKDANLLGELEQLGFGIVGFACTTCNGMSGALDPKIQQEIIDRDLYATAVLSGNRNFDGRIHPYAKQAFLASPPLVVAYAIAGTIRFDIEKDALGYDKDGNPITLKDLWPTDEEIDAIVAASVKPEQFKQVYIPMFDLGSIKQAPSPLYDWRPMSTYIRRPPYWEGALAGERTMKGMRPLAILGDNITTDHLSPSNAIMMDSAAGEYLHKMGVPEEDFNSYATHRGDHLTAQRATFANPKLFNEMVLDEAGKVRQGSLARIEPEGKVTRMWEAIETYMERKQPLIVVAGADYGQGSSRDWAAKGVRLAGVEVIAAEGFERIHRTNLIGMGVLPLQFAEGTTRKTLGLDGTETYDVEGELQPGNTMTLIINRANGEVVRVPMLSRLDTAAEVEVYQAGGVLQRFAQEFLAAEGADA
;
A
#
# COMPACT_ATOMS: atom_id res chain seq x y z
N GLY A 1 -4.14 24.87 -1.95
CA GLY A 1 -5.55 24.49 -1.90
C GLY A 1 -5.94 23.73 -3.16
N VAL A 2 -6.92 22.86 -3.04
CA VAL A 2 -7.59 22.18 -4.17
C VAL A 2 -9.06 22.56 -4.13
N GLU A 3 -9.46 23.47 -5.03
CA GLU A 3 -10.84 23.92 -5.18
C GLU A 3 -11.64 22.87 -5.95
N LEU A 4 -12.56 22.21 -5.26
CA LEU A 4 -13.53 21.30 -5.84
C LEU A 4 -14.76 22.10 -6.28
N ILE A 5 -15.01 22.12 -7.58
CA ILE A 5 -16.17 22.78 -8.19
C ILE A 5 -17.11 21.74 -8.81
N GLY A 6 -18.31 22.20 -9.19
CA GLY A 6 -19.34 21.32 -9.75
C GLY A 6 -19.90 20.34 -8.73
N GLU A 7 -20.70 19.41 -9.21
CA GLU A 7 -21.36 18.38 -8.39
C GLU A 7 -21.09 16.99 -8.96
N ARG A 8 -21.12 15.99 -8.10
CA ARG A 8 -20.98 14.58 -8.49
C ARG A 8 -22.14 14.17 -9.40
N GLN A 9 -21.82 13.57 -10.55
CA GLN A 9 -22.82 13.03 -11.47
C GLN A 9 -23.58 11.82 -10.86
N PRO A 10 -24.85 11.58 -11.26
CA PRO A 10 -25.62 10.43 -10.78
C PRO A 10 -24.91 9.09 -11.01
N GLY A 11 -24.89 8.24 -9.99
CA GLY A 11 -24.31 6.90 -10.07
C GLY A 11 -22.77 6.86 -10.08
N ILE A 12 -22.10 8.00 -9.91
CA ILE A 12 -20.66 8.09 -9.69
C ILE A 12 -20.36 7.94 -8.20
N THR A 13 -19.37 7.13 -7.87
CA THR A 13 -19.00 6.82 -6.48
C THR A 13 -17.85 7.71 -5.98
N ALA A 14 -17.64 7.74 -4.66
CA ALA A 14 -16.46 8.38 -4.09
C ALA A 14 -15.15 7.75 -4.59
N THR A 15 -15.17 6.45 -4.91
CA THR A 15 -14.02 5.76 -5.50
C THR A 15 -13.68 6.34 -6.86
N ASP A 16 -14.68 6.60 -7.70
CA ASP A 16 -14.47 7.17 -9.03
C ASP A 16 -13.84 8.57 -8.96
N ILE A 17 -14.30 9.39 -8.01
CA ILE A 17 -13.77 10.73 -7.75
C ILE A 17 -12.31 10.66 -7.29
N VAL A 18 -11.99 9.82 -6.30
CA VAL A 18 -10.62 9.78 -5.76
C VAL A 18 -9.62 9.23 -6.78
N LEU A 19 -10.02 8.28 -7.64
CA LEU A 19 -9.15 7.79 -8.71
C LEU A 19 -8.86 8.88 -9.75
N ALA A 20 -9.86 9.71 -10.08
CA ALA A 20 -9.68 10.87 -10.95
C ALA A 20 -8.80 11.95 -10.33
N LEU A 21 -9.03 12.29 -9.06
CA LEU A 21 -8.19 13.22 -8.31
C LEU A 21 -6.75 12.72 -8.17
N THR A 22 -6.55 11.41 -7.96
CA THR A 22 -5.21 10.83 -7.80
C THR A 22 -4.38 10.99 -9.08
N GLU A 23 -4.95 10.71 -10.26
CA GLU A 23 -4.29 10.97 -11.55
C GLU A 23 -3.97 12.47 -11.72
N PHE A 24 -4.95 13.34 -11.46
CA PHE A 24 -4.79 14.79 -11.58
C PHE A 24 -3.67 15.32 -10.67
N LEU A 25 -3.72 15.02 -9.37
CA LEU A 25 -2.76 15.52 -8.39
C LEU A 25 -1.34 14.99 -8.63
N ARG A 26 -1.19 13.77 -9.15
CA ARG A 26 0.12 13.26 -9.59
C ARG A 26 0.69 14.08 -10.75
N LYS A 27 -0.14 14.45 -11.74
CA LYS A 27 0.28 15.33 -12.85
C LYS A 27 0.67 16.72 -12.35
N GLU A 28 -0.03 17.23 -11.33
CA GLU A 28 0.24 18.54 -10.73
C GLU A 28 1.47 18.56 -9.79
N ARG A 29 2.12 17.41 -9.54
CA ARG A 29 3.37 17.26 -8.76
C ARG A 29 3.29 17.81 -7.34
N VAL A 30 2.33 17.32 -6.56
CA VAL A 30 2.07 17.75 -5.17
C VAL A 30 2.91 17.04 -4.10
N VAL A 31 4.03 16.43 -4.46
CA VAL A 31 4.83 15.60 -3.53
C VAL A 31 5.34 16.44 -2.36
N GLY A 32 5.10 15.98 -1.14
CA GLY A 32 5.51 16.65 0.09
C GLY A 32 4.62 17.82 0.54
N ALA A 33 3.70 18.29 -0.30
CA ALA A 33 2.78 19.39 0.02
C ALA A 33 1.68 18.96 1.01
N TYR A 34 1.12 19.92 1.73
CA TYR A 34 -0.15 19.75 2.45
C TYR A 34 -1.27 20.24 1.53
N LEU A 35 -2.26 19.40 1.28
CA LEU A 35 -3.42 19.73 0.46
C LEU A 35 -4.62 19.97 1.36
N GLU A 36 -5.27 21.10 1.16
CA GLU A 36 -6.57 21.42 1.74
C GLU A 36 -7.59 21.49 0.60
N PHE A 37 -8.62 20.65 0.68
CA PHE A 37 -9.73 20.59 -0.27
C PHE A 37 -10.83 21.55 0.18
N PHE A 38 -11.28 22.41 -0.73
CA PHE A 38 -12.28 23.43 -0.43
C PHE A 38 -13.22 23.71 -1.62
N GLY A 39 -14.20 24.59 -1.43
CA GLY A 39 -15.13 24.99 -2.49
C GLY A 39 -16.48 24.25 -2.45
N PRO A 40 -17.43 24.64 -3.32
CA PRO A 40 -18.81 24.12 -3.28
C PRO A 40 -18.89 22.61 -3.50
N GLY A 41 -18.02 22.05 -4.35
CA GLY A 41 -17.94 20.61 -4.56
C GLY A 41 -17.50 19.88 -3.28
N ALA A 42 -16.57 20.45 -2.50
CA ALA A 42 -16.14 19.86 -1.23
C ALA A 42 -17.28 19.84 -0.19
N ALA A 43 -18.06 20.92 -0.13
CA ALA A 43 -19.23 21.03 0.75
C ALA A 43 -20.32 19.99 0.45
N SER A 44 -20.51 19.61 -0.83
CA SER A 44 -21.48 18.60 -1.24
C SER A 44 -21.12 17.16 -0.85
N LEU A 45 -19.85 16.89 -0.52
CA LEU A 45 -19.37 15.54 -0.22
C LEU A 45 -19.62 15.16 1.23
N SER A 46 -20.08 13.93 1.47
CA SER A 46 -20.22 13.38 2.82
C SER A 46 -18.84 13.13 3.45
N ILE A 47 -18.78 12.97 4.78
CA ILE A 47 -17.53 12.61 5.46
C ILE A 47 -16.97 11.27 4.95
N GLY A 48 -17.82 10.32 4.56
CA GLY A 48 -17.38 9.08 3.93
C GLY A 48 -16.64 9.34 2.62
N ASP A 49 -17.15 10.24 1.77
CA ASP A 49 -16.54 10.58 0.49
C ASP A 49 -15.21 11.34 0.69
N ARG A 50 -15.20 12.31 1.62
CA ARG A 50 -13.99 13.07 2.00
C ARG A 50 -12.91 12.15 2.56
N ALA A 51 -13.28 11.21 3.42
CA ALA A 51 -12.35 10.21 3.97
C ALA A 51 -11.77 9.30 2.88
N THR A 52 -12.57 8.91 1.87
CA THR A 52 -12.07 8.19 0.69
C THR A 52 -11.01 9.01 -0.07
N ILE A 53 -11.23 10.31 -0.27
CA ILE A 53 -10.27 11.22 -0.94
C ILE A 53 -8.99 11.39 -0.11
N SER A 54 -9.13 11.68 1.19
CA SER A 54 -8.00 11.85 2.11
C SER A 54 -7.21 10.56 2.30
N ASN A 55 -7.85 9.38 2.24
CA ASN A 55 -7.16 8.10 2.38
C ASN A 55 -6.06 7.92 1.31
N MET A 56 -6.31 8.34 0.08
CA MET A 56 -5.37 8.19 -1.03
C MET A 56 -4.27 9.25 -1.07
N THR A 57 -4.09 10.03 0.01
CA THR A 57 -3.00 11.02 0.14
C THR A 57 -1.62 10.48 -0.26
N PRO A 58 -1.18 9.32 0.25
CA PRO A 58 0.11 8.76 -0.14
C PRO A 58 0.17 8.39 -1.64
N GLU A 59 -0.95 8.03 -2.23
CA GLU A 59 -1.02 7.61 -3.63
C GLU A 59 -0.86 8.78 -4.60
N TYR A 60 -1.22 10.01 -4.24
CA TYR A 60 -0.84 11.23 -4.99
C TYR A 60 0.40 11.96 -4.46
N GLY A 61 1.01 11.48 -3.37
CA GLY A 61 2.34 11.88 -2.90
C GLY A 61 2.36 13.07 -1.93
N ALA A 62 1.20 13.62 -1.59
CA ALA A 62 1.11 14.70 -0.60
C ALA A 62 1.43 14.18 0.81
N THR A 63 1.72 15.10 1.73
CA THR A 63 1.93 14.80 3.15
C THR A 63 0.61 14.66 3.90
N ALA A 64 -0.38 15.49 3.56
CA ALA A 64 -1.72 15.48 4.14
C ALA A 64 -2.76 15.87 3.08
N GLY A 65 -3.94 15.27 3.14
CA GLY A 65 -5.13 15.67 2.40
C GLY A 65 -6.25 15.99 3.38
N MET A 66 -6.57 17.26 3.53
CA MET A 66 -7.43 17.78 4.60
C MET A 66 -8.72 18.38 4.05
N PHE A 67 -9.79 18.26 4.82
CA PHE A 67 -11.04 19.00 4.63
C PHE A 67 -11.31 19.81 5.89
N TYR A 68 -11.91 20.99 5.74
CA TYR A 68 -12.32 21.83 6.86
C TYR A 68 -13.44 21.19 7.70
N ILE A 69 -13.63 21.71 8.91
CA ILE A 69 -14.75 21.33 9.77
C ILE A 69 -16.00 22.12 9.36
N ASP A 70 -17.11 21.41 9.15
CA ASP A 70 -18.39 21.95 8.71
C ASP A 70 -19.58 21.12 9.21
N GLU A 71 -20.78 21.40 8.71
CA GLU A 71 -22.01 20.69 9.04
C GLU A 71 -21.91 19.18 8.75
N GLN A 72 -21.28 18.77 7.64
CA GLN A 72 -21.07 17.35 7.33
C GLN A 72 -20.25 16.65 8.42
N THR A 73 -19.27 17.35 8.98
CA THR A 73 -18.48 16.85 10.12
C THR A 73 -19.36 16.65 11.36
N ILE A 74 -20.22 17.62 11.68
CA ILE A 74 -21.13 17.55 12.84
C ILE A 74 -22.17 16.44 12.68
N GLU A 75 -22.76 16.29 11.49
CA GLU A 75 -23.72 15.21 11.21
C GLU A 75 -23.05 13.83 11.32
N TYR A 76 -21.80 13.67 10.87
CA TYR A 76 -21.07 12.42 11.04
C TYR A 76 -20.73 12.11 12.51
N LEU A 77 -20.39 13.12 13.33
CA LEU A 77 -20.15 12.90 14.76
C LEU A 77 -21.43 12.44 15.47
N LYS A 78 -22.58 13.01 15.12
CA LYS A 78 -23.90 12.55 15.62
C LYS A 78 -24.19 11.12 15.15
N LEU A 79 -24.02 10.84 13.85
CA LEU A 79 -24.24 9.53 13.25
C LEU A 79 -23.39 8.43 13.92
N THR A 80 -22.14 8.75 14.28
CA THR A 80 -21.23 7.80 14.94
C THR A 80 -21.43 7.72 16.46
N GLY A 81 -22.51 8.30 16.98
CA GLY A 81 -22.93 8.19 18.37
C GLY A 81 -22.06 8.94 19.36
N ARG A 82 -21.39 10.02 18.95
CA ARG A 82 -20.69 10.91 19.89
C ARG A 82 -21.71 11.62 20.79
N GLU A 83 -21.32 11.84 22.05
CA GLU A 83 -22.21 12.46 23.03
C GLU A 83 -22.57 13.90 22.64
N PRO A 84 -23.83 14.36 22.84
CA PRO A 84 -24.28 15.67 22.39
C PRO A 84 -23.43 16.83 22.89
N GLU A 85 -22.93 16.77 24.13
CA GLU A 85 -22.06 17.79 24.72
C GLU A 85 -20.71 17.86 24.00
N GLN A 86 -20.15 16.71 23.62
CA GLN A 86 -18.90 16.64 22.86
C GLN A 86 -19.09 17.20 21.45
N VAL A 87 -20.20 16.88 20.78
CA VAL A 87 -20.51 17.42 19.44
C VAL A 87 -20.61 18.94 19.50
N LYS A 88 -21.36 19.48 20.48
CA LYS A 88 -21.49 20.93 20.70
C LYS A 88 -20.14 21.60 21.01
N LEU A 89 -19.28 20.94 21.79
CA LEU A 89 -17.95 21.43 22.10
C LEU A 89 -17.08 21.52 20.85
N VAL A 90 -17.08 20.49 19.99
CA VAL A 90 -16.32 20.49 18.73
C VAL A 90 -16.76 21.64 17.82
N GLU A 91 -18.07 21.81 17.64
CA GLU A 91 -18.60 22.90 16.82
C GLU A 91 -18.21 24.28 17.38
N ASN A 92 -18.42 24.50 18.68
CA ASN A 92 -18.10 25.76 19.34
C ASN A 92 -16.59 26.07 19.28
N TYR A 93 -15.74 25.06 19.52
CA TYR A 93 -14.30 25.20 19.44
C TYR A 93 -13.85 25.56 18.02
N ALA A 94 -14.33 24.83 17.01
CA ALA A 94 -13.97 25.07 15.62
C ALA A 94 -14.37 26.49 15.16
N LYS A 95 -15.58 26.93 15.50
CA LYS A 95 -16.07 28.30 15.19
C LYS A 95 -15.29 29.38 15.94
N THR A 96 -14.97 29.16 17.22
CA THR A 96 -14.23 30.14 18.04
C THR A 96 -12.77 30.29 17.60
N THR A 97 -12.15 29.19 17.14
CA THR A 97 -10.72 29.16 16.77
C THR A 97 -10.46 29.43 15.29
N GLY A 98 -11.51 29.64 14.48
CA GLY A 98 -11.38 29.90 13.04
C GLY A 98 -11.06 28.64 12.21
N LEU A 99 -11.37 27.45 12.71
CA LEU A 99 -11.21 26.16 12.01
C LEU A 99 -12.48 25.70 11.29
N TRP A 100 -13.56 26.49 11.36
CA TRP A 100 -14.81 26.24 10.65
C TRP A 100 -14.73 26.71 9.20
N ALA A 101 -15.42 26.02 8.28
CA ALA A 101 -15.41 26.26 6.84
C ALA A 101 -15.50 27.75 6.46
N ASP A 102 -16.52 28.47 6.95
CA ASP A 102 -16.75 29.89 6.64
C ASP A 102 -15.56 30.79 7.03
N SER A 103 -14.83 30.43 8.09
CA SER A 103 -13.65 31.19 8.54
C SER A 103 -12.44 30.97 7.64
N LEU A 104 -12.45 29.91 6.83
CA LEU A 104 -11.37 29.53 5.92
C LEU A 104 -11.63 29.97 4.47
N GLU A 105 -12.76 30.61 4.16
CA GLU A 105 -13.04 31.12 2.80
C GLU A 105 -11.96 32.09 2.28
N ALA A 106 -11.36 32.86 3.19
CA ALA A 106 -10.29 33.80 2.89
C ALA A 106 -8.88 33.20 3.05
N ALA A 107 -8.76 31.87 3.21
CA ALA A 107 -7.46 31.21 3.34
C ALA A 107 -6.62 31.41 2.07
N GLU A 108 -5.40 31.88 2.24
CA GLU A 108 -4.45 32.06 1.14
C GLU A 108 -3.58 30.81 0.98
N TYR A 109 -3.52 30.28 -0.23
CA TYR A 109 -2.65 29.15 -0.56
C TYR A 109 -1.59 29.59 -1.57
N GLU A 110 -0.37 29.10 -1.41
CA GLU A 110 0.73 29.32 -2.35
C GLU A 110 0.37 28.92 -3.79
N ARG A 111 -0.41 27.83 -3.93
CA ARG A 111 -0.95 27.35 -5.19
C ARG A 111 -2.39 26.87 -5.01
N VAL A 112 -3.26 27.23 -5.95
CA VAL A 112 -4.64 26.76 -6.04
C VAL A 112 -4.81 25.91 -7.30
N LEU A 113 -5.23 24.67 -7.11
CA LEU A 113 -5.60 23.75 -8.17
C LEU A 113 -7.13 23.70 -8.25
N LYS A 114 -7.70 23.64 -9.46
CA LYS A 114 -9.15 23.53 -9.65
C LYS A 114 -9.50 22.16 -10.22
N PHE A 115 -10.51 21.51 -9.66
CA PHE A 115 -10.98 20.20 -10.12
C PHE A 115 -12.51 20.17 -10.15
N ASP A 116 -13.08 19.82 -11.30
CA ASP A 116 -14.53 19.81 -11.53
C ASP A 116 -15.10 18.40 -11.36
N LEU A 117 -15.89 18.21 -10.30
CA LEU A 117 -16.54 16.93 -9.97
C LEU A 117 -17.52 16.48 -11.06
N SER A 118 -18.10 17.40 -11.83
CA SER A 118 -19.09 17.08 -12.87
C SER A 118 -18.48 16.39 -14.09
N THR A 119 -17.15 16.43 -14.22
CA THR A 119 -16.39 15.78 -15.30
C THR A 119 -16.03 14.32 -14.99
N VAL A 120 -16.26 13.88 -13.75
CA VAL A 120 -15.88 12.53 -13.30
C VAL A 120 -16.87 11.51 -13.85
N GLY A 121 -16.39 10.58 -14.67
CA GLY A 121 -17.10 9.37 -15.05
C GLY A 121 -16.73 8.18 -14.16
N ARG A 122 -17.29 7.00 -14.46
CA ARG A 122 -16.97 5.75 -13.77
C ARG A 122 -15.54 5.32 -14.11
N ASN A 123 -14.75 4.99 -13.09
CA ASN A 123 -13.31 4.80 -13.21
C ASN A 123 -12.83 3.48 -12.58
N MET A 124 -11.73 2.99 -13.13
CA MET A 124 -10.82 2.05 -12.51
C MET A 124 -9.41 2.65 -12.47
N ALA A 125 -8.51 2.05 -11.71
CA ALA A 125 -7.08 2.35 -11.82
C ALA A 125 -6.25 1.08 -11.98
N GLY A 126 -5.33 1.11 -12.94
CA GLY A 126 -4.48 0.01 -13.31
C GLY A 126 -4.18 -0.06 -14.81
N PRO A 127 -3.47 -1.09 -15.26
CA PRO A 127 -2.94 -2.18 -14.42
C PRO A 127 -1.79 -1.76 -13.52
N SER A 128 -1.76 -2.31 -12.31
CA SER A 128 -0.64 -2.28 -11.36
C SER A 128 -0.03 -0.92 -10.99
N ASN A 129 -0.78 0.15 -11.22
CA ASN A 129 -0.43 1.51 -10.86
C ASN A 129 -1.68 2.24 -10.34
N PRO A 130 -1.69 2.75 -9.08
CA PRO A 130 -2.88 3.36 -8.49
C PRO A 130 -3.25 4.73 -9.09
N HIS A 131 -2.31 5.40 -9.77
CA HIS A 131 -2.57 6.67 -10.45
C HIS A 131 -2.77 6.51 -11.97
N ALA A 132 -2.70 5.28 -12.49
CA ALA A 132 -3.08 4.97 -13.87
C ALA A 132 -4.60 4.83 -13.99
N ARG A 133 -5.32 5.95 -13.87
CA ARG A 133 -6.78 5.98 -14.04
C ARG A 133 -7.18 5.57 -15.46
N VAL A 134 -8.21 4.74 -15.57
CA VAL A 134 -8.87 4.38 -16.82
C VAL A 134 -10.38 4.54 -16.61
N ALA A 135 -11.05 5.33 -17.46
CA ALA A 135 -12.51 5.36 -17.48
C ALA A 135 -13.02 3.99 -17.96
N THR A 136 -14.11 3.49 -17.38
CA THR A 136 -14.68 2.19 -17.80
C THR A 136 -15.09 2.20 -19.27
N SER A 137 -15.50 3.36 -19.80
CA SER A 137 -15.80 3.58 -21.23
C SER A 137 -14.58 3.40 -22.16
N ASP A 138 -13.36 3.53 -21.63
CA ASP A 138 -12.11 3.54 -22.40
C ASP A 138 -11.36 2.20 -22.33
N LEU A 139 -11.89 1.20 -21.60
CA LEU A 139 -11.20 -0.08 -21.37
C LEU A 139 -10.79 -0.78 -22.68
N ALA A 140 -11.68 -0.79 -23.68
CA ALA A 140 -11.39 -1.38 -24.99
C ALA A 140 -10.32 -0.58 -25.75
N ALA A 141 -10.41 0.75 -25.73
CA ALA A 141 -9.43 1.63 -26.39
C ALA A 141 -8.03 1.53 -25.74
N LYS A 142 -7.98 1.16 -24.45
CA LYS A 142 -6.74 0.89 -23.70
C LYS A 142 -6.25 -0.56 -23.81
N GLY A 143 -6.95 -1.42 -24.55
CA GLY A 143 -6.61 -2.84 -24.70
C GLY A 143 -6.73 -3.65 -23.42
N ILE A 144 -7.49 -3.14 -22.43
CA ILE A 144 -7.81 -3.86 -21.19
C ILE A 144 -8.98 -4.80 -21.45
N ALA A 145 -10.11 -4.23 -21.91
CA ALA A 145 -11.21 -5.00 -22.48
C ALA A 145 -10.92 -5.36 -23.95
N GLY A 146 -11.44 -6.48 -24.43
CA GLY A 146 -11.24 -6.96 -25.79
C GLY A 146 -11.77 -8.36 -26.00
N ASP A 147 -11.57 -8.91 -27.20
CA ASP A 147 -12.03 -10.26 -27.53
C ASP A 147 -11.38 -11.30 -26.61
N TRP A 148 -12.19 -12.21 -26.09
CA TRP A 148 -11.74 -13.31 -25.25
C TRP A 148 -12.50 -14.59 -25.61
N VAL A 149 -11.81 -15.73 -25.52
CA VAL A 149 -12.39 -17.02 -25.84
C VAL A 149 -12.98 -17.62 -24.57
N LYS A 150 -14.28 -17.91 -24.62
CA LYS A 150 -14.96 -18.67 -23.57
C LYS A 150 -14.91 -20.16 -23.93
N GLU A 151 -14.16 -20.92 -23.16
CA GLU A 151 -14.15 -22.38 -23.22
C GLU A 151 -14.82 -22.94 -21.97
N GLU A 152 -15.72 -23.91 -22.16
CA GLU A 152 -16.50 -24.45 -21.05
C GLU A 152 -15.59 -25.18 -20.05
N GLY A 153 -15.72 -24.82 -18.77
CA GLY A 153 -14.92 -25.40 -17.69
C GLY A 153 -13.50 -24.84 -17.55
N LEU A 154 -13.06 -23.91 -18.41
CA LEU A 154 -11.74 -23.31 -18.36
C LEU A 154 -11.79 -21.81 -18.05
N MET A 155 -10.74 -21.30 -17.42
CA MET A 155 -10.56 -19.86 -17.22
C MET A 155 -10.19 -19.16 -18.53
N PRO A 156 -10.78 -17.98 -18.81
CA PRO A 156 -10.42 -17.18 -19.98
C PRO A 156 -9.12 -16.39 -19.77
N ASP A 157 -8.55 -15.85 -20.85
CA ASP A 157 -7.54 -14.79 -20.71
C ASP A 157 -8.11 -13.61 -19.92
N GLY A 158 -7.28 -12.98 -19.09
CA GLY A 158 -7.69 -11.89 -18.21
C GLY A 158 -8.59 -12.32 -17.05
N ALA A 159 -8.69 -13.62 -16.75
CA ALA A 159 -9.54 -14.14 -15.69
C ALA A 159 -9.36 -13.36 -14.38
N VAL A 160 -10.47 -12.87 -13.82
CA VAL A 160 -10.49 -12.24 -12.50
C VAL A 160 -10.47 -13.37 -11.48
N ILE A 161 -9.31 -13.66 -10.90
CA ILE A 161 -9.16 -14.74 -9.91
C ILE A 161 -9.49 -14.27 -8.49
N ILE A 162 -9.47 -12.96 -8.26
CA ILE A 162 -9.81 -12.32 -6.98
C ILE A 162 -10.71 -11.12 -7.25
N ALA A 163 -11.86 -11.10 -6.56
CA ALA A 163 -12.74 -9.94 -6.48
C ALA A 163 -12.99 -9.60 -5.00
N ALA A 164 -12.41 -8.53 -4.49
CA ALA A 164 -12.43 -8.23 -3.05
C ALA A 164 -13.04 -6.86 -2.72
N ILE A 165 -14.17 -6.86 -2.02
CA ILE A 165 -14.67 -5.67 -1.32
C ILE A 165 -13.87 -5.57 -0.03
N THR A 166 -12.87 -4.71 -0.01
CA THR A 166 -11.87 -4.60 1.06
C THR A 166 -11.50 -3.14 1.29
N SER A 167 -10.55 -2.92 2.20
CA SER A 167 -9.91 -1.63 2.51
C SER A 167 -10.77 -0.65 3.30
N CYS A 168 -10.13 0.03 4.24
CA CYS A 168 -10.71 1.18 4.92
C CYS A 168 -11.07 2.34 3.96
N THR A 169 -10.46 2.38 2.77
CA THR A 169 -10.73 3.39 1.73
C THR A 169 -12.20 3.46 1.34
N ASN A 170 -12.82 2.28 1.17
CA ASN A 170 -14.19 2.17 0.65
C ASN A 170 -15.17 1.55 1.63
N THR A 171 -14.71 0.64 2.52
CA THR A 171 -15.61 -0.01 3.49
C THR A 171 -15.96 0.85 4.70
N SER A 172 -15.28 1.99 4.88
CA SER A 172 -15.66 3.02 5.86
C SER A 172 -16.77 3.95 5.36
N ASN A 173 -17.08 3.92 4.06
CA ASN A 173 -18.13 4.72 3.44
C ASN A 173 -19.39 3.83 3.23
N PRO A 174 -20.45 4.01 4.04
CA PRO A 174 -21.65 3.19 3.92
C PRO A 174 -22.30 3.25 2.54
N ARG A 175 -22.23 4.39 1.84
CA ARG A 175 -22.79 4.52 0.48
C ARG A 175 -22.17 3.53 -0.48
N ASN A 176 -20.84 3.39 -0.47
CA ASN A 176 -20.12 2.47 -1.35
C ASN A 176 -20.46 1.00 -1.06
N VAL A 177 -20.57 0.64 0.23
CA VAL A 177 -20.90 -0.74 0.63
C VAL A 177 -22.36 -1.08 0.33
N VAL A 178 -23.29 -0.16 0.60
CA VAL A 178 -24.71 -0.30 0.26
C VAL A 178 -24.90 -0.40 -1.25
N ALA A 179 -24.19 0.41 -2.04
CA ALA A 179 -24.23 0.32 -3.50
C ALA A 179 -23.82 -1.07 -4.02
N ALA A 180 -22.77 -1.67 -3.45
CA ALA A 180 -22.36 -3.03 -3.81
C ALA A 180 -23.42 -4.07 -3.44
N ALA A 181 -24.01 -3.95 -2.25
CA ALA A 181 -25.03 -4.90 -1.80
C ALA A 181 -26.35 -4.76 -2.57
N LEU A 182 -26.71 -3.55 -3.00
CA LEU A 182 -27.82 -3.29 -3.90
C LEU A 182 -27.59 -3.91 -5.28
N LEU A 183 -26.38 -3.76 -5.84
CA LEU A 183 -26.02 -4.41 -7.09
C LEU A 183 -26.11 -5.94 -6.95
N ALA A 184 -25.63 -6.50 -5.83
CA ALA A 184 -25.74 -7.92 -5.54
C ALA A 184 -27.19 -8.40 -5.48
N ARG A 185 -28.07 -7.65 -4.81
CA ARG A 185 -29.50 -7.95 -4.75
C ARG A 185 -30.14 -7.99 -6.14
N LYS A 186 -29.93 -6.95 -6.95
CA LYS A 186 -30.47 -6.87 -8.32
C LYS A 186 -29.93 -8.03 -9.19
N ALA A 187 -28.66 -8.40 -9.02
CA ALA A 187 -28.07 -9.54 -9.71
C ALA A 187 -28.71 -10.88 -9.28
N ASN A 188 -28.93 -11.10 -7.98
CA ASN A 188 -29.60 -12.30 -7.46
C ASN A 188 -31.06 -12.40 -7.94
N GLU A 189 -31.80 -11.29 -7.91
CA GLU A 189 -33.19 -11.21 -8.41
C GLU A 189 -33.30 -11.61 -9.89
N LEU A 190 -32.28 -11.27 -10.68
CA LEU A 190 -32.16 -11.60 -12.10
C LEU A 190 -31.47 -12.94 -12.38
N GLY A 191 -31.09 -13.69 -11.33
CA GLY A 191 -30.50 -15.03 -11.46
C GLY A 191 -29.06 -15.05 -11.95
N LEU A 192 -28.32 -13.95 -11.80
CA LEU A 192 -26.89 -13.90 -12.11
C LEU A 192 -26.07 -14.51 -10.96
N GLU A 193 -24.98 -15.16 -11.32
CA GLU A 193 -24.01 -15.74 -10.37
C GLU A 193 -22.60 -15.27 -10.70
N ARG A 194 -21.74 -15.20 -9.66
CA ARG A 194 -20.30 -15.01 -9.88
C ARG A 194 -19.71 -16.20 -10.65
N LYS A 195 -18.61 -15.98 -11.39
CA LYS A 195 -17.89 -17.10 -12.00
C LYS A 195 -17.20 -17.97 -10.93
N PRO A 196 -17.13 -19.30 -11.13
CA PRO A 196 -16.66 -20.24 -10.10
C PRO A 196 -15.19 -20.04 -9.73
N TRP A 197 -14.36 -19.60 -10.68
CA TRP A 197 -12.92 -19.32 -10.47
C TRP A 197 -12.63 -18.01 -9.73
N VAL A 198 -13.65 -17.16 -9.51
CA VAL A 198 -13.45 -15.87 -8.83
C VAL A 198 -13.50 -16.10 -7.33
N LYS A 199 -12.36 -15.91 -6.65
CA LYS A 199 -12.33 -15.85 -5.18
C LYS A 199 -12.88 -14.51 -4.70
N THR A 200 -14.13 -14.53 -4.24
CA THR A 200 -14.82 -13.35 -3.70
C THR A 200 -14.59 -13.19 -2.21
N SER A 201 -14.56 -11.95 -1.72
CA SER A 201 -14.45 -11.67 -0.27
C SER A 201 -15.01 -10.30 0.09
N PHE A 202 -15.61 -10.19 1.27
CA PHE A 202 -15.95 -8.93 1.90
C PHE A 202 -15.18 -8.78 3.22
N ALA A 203 -14.36 -7.74 3.33
CA ALA A 203 -13.57 -7.45 4.52
C ALA A 203 -13.82 -6.00 4.98
N PRO A 204 -14.89 -5.78 5.77
CA PRO A 204 -15.23 -4.46 6.27
C PRO A 204 -14.21 -3.95 7.30
N GLY A 205 -13.96 -2.65 7.30
CA GLY A 205 -13.08 -1.99 8.28
C GLY A 205 -13.62 -1.96 9.71
N SER A 206 -14.90 -2.28 9.92
CA SER A 206 -15.55 -2.30 11.23
C SER A 206 -16.74 -3.25 11.26
N LYS A 207 -17.07 -3.78 12.45
CA LYS A 207 -18.28 -4.56 12.71
C LYS A 207 -19.57 -3.79 12.45
N VAL A 208 -19.52 -2.45 12.44
CA VAL A 208 -20.69 -1.62 12.14
C VAL A 208 -21.25 -1.93 10.74
N ALA A 209 -20.40 -2.27 9.77
CA ALA A 209 -20.84 -2.64 8.43
C ALA A 209 -21.73 -3.89 8.38
N GLU A 210 -21.40 -4.88 9.21
CA GLU A 210 -22.24 -6.07 9.37
C GLU A 210 -23.62 -5.68 9.92
N LEU A 211 -23.66 -4.79 10.93
CA LEU A 211 -24.90 -4.42 11.60
C LEU A 211 -25.87 -3.67 10.68
N TYR A 212 -25.41 -2.64 9.95
CA TYR A 212 -26.31 -1.90 9.06
C TYR A 212 -26.72 -2.71 7.82
N LEU A 213 -25.87 -3.62 7.32
CA LEU A 213 -26.25 -4.49 6.20
C LEU A 213 -27.27 -5.55 6.61
N LYS A 214 -27.21 -6.04 7.86
CA LYS A 214 -28.25 -6.91 8.43
C LYS A 214 -29.56 -6.14 8.61
N ASP A 215 -29.51 -4.94 9.17
CA ASP A 215 -30.69 -4.08 9.34
C ASP A 215 -31.35 -3.73 8.00
N ALA A 216 -30.55 -3.52 6.95
CA ALA A 216 -31.03 -3.27 5.59
C ALA A 216 -31.50 -4.54 4.84
N ASN A 217 -31.35 -5.74 5.41
CA ASN A 217 -31.55 -7.03 4.73
C ASN A 217 -30.71 -7.19 3.44
N LEU A 218 -29.49 -6.66 3.44
CA LEU A 218 -28.58 -6.66 2.29
C LEU A 218 -27.35 -7.56 2.47
N LEU A 219 -27.03 -7.99 3.69
CA LEU A 219 -25.87 -8.85 3.93
C LEU A 219 -26.03 -10.22 3.22
N GLY A 220 -27.21 -10.83 3.31
CA GLY A 220 -27.49 -12.12 2.67
C GLY A 220 -27.34 -12.07 1.14
N GLU A 221 -27.64 -10.93 0.52
CA GLU A 221 -27.50 -10.73 -0.93
C GLU A 221 -26.02 -10.76 -1.37
N LEU A 222 -25.14 -10.12 -0.59
CA LEU A 222 -23.69 -10.22 -0.80
C LEU A 222 -23.19 -11.65 -0.59
N GLU A 223 -23.62 -12.30 0.49
CA GLU A 223 -23.23 -13.67 0.82
C GLU A 223 -23.64 -14.67 -0.27
N GLN A 224 -24.83 -14.50 -0.85
CA GLN A 224 -25.32 -15.34 -1.95
C GLN A 224 -24.44 -15.24 -3.20
N LEU A 225 -23.91 -14.06 -3.52
CA LEU A 225 -22.90 -13.89 -4.59
C LEU A 225 -21.48 -14.27 -4.16
N GLY A 226 -21.30 -14.81 -2.95
CA GLY A 226 -20.00 -15.26 -2.42
C GLY A 226 -19.17 -14.17 -1.72
N PHE A 227 -19.72 -12.97 -1.50
CA PHE A 227 -19.07 -11.89 -0.75
C PHE A 227 -19.36 -11.98 0.75
N GLY A 228 -19.05 -13.13 1.35
CA GLY A 228 -19.14 -13.32 2.80
C GLY A 228 -18.09 -12.50 3.56
N ILE A 229 -18.41 -12.15 4.81
CA ILE A 229 -17.47 -11.48 5.71
C ILE A 229 -16.33 -12.45 6.06
N VAL A 230 -15.13 -12.17 5.56
CA VAL A 230 -13.93 -13.00 5.83
C VAL A 230 -13.14 -12.50 7.04
N GLY A 231 -13.40 -11.27 7.48
CA GLY A 231 -12.77 -10.69 8.67
C GLY A 231 -12.85 -9.17 8.71
N PHE A 232 -12.67 -8.61 9.90
CA PHE A 232 -12.64 -7.17 10.15
C PHE A 232 -11.19 -6.67 10.17
N ALA A 233 -10.54 -6.70 9.00
CA ALA A 233 -9.11 -6.45 8.85
C ALA A 233 -8.75 -6.00 7.42
N CYS A 234 -7.48 -5.67 7.19
CA CYS A 234 -6.99 -5.25 5.88
C CYS A 234 -7.12 -6.30 4.77
N THR A 235 -6.92 -7.59 5.10
CA THR A 235 -7.08 -8.75 4.17
C THR A 235 -6.44 -8.52 2.78
N THR A 236 -7.21 -8.62 1.69
CA THR A 236 -6.71 -8.45 0.32
C THR A 236 -6.06 -7.08 0.08
N CYS A 237 -6.45 -6.02 0.80
CA CYS A 237 -5.87 -4.67 0.64
C CYS A 237 -4.36 -4.60 0.96
N ASN A 238 -3.86 -5.45 1.86
CA ASN A 238 -2.43 -5.51 2.21
C ASN A 238 -1.72 -6.76 1.66
N GLY A 239 -2.37 -7.50 0.76
CA GLY A 239 -1.83 -8.73 0.16
C GLY A 239 -2.12 -10.00 0.95
N MET A 240 -2.91 -9.93 2.02
CA MET A 240 -3.42 -11.10 2.75
C MET A 240 -4.68 -11.65 2.06
N SER A 241 -4.54 -11.99 0.78
CA SER A 241 -5.61 -12.57 -0.05
C SER A 241 -5.88 -14.04 0.22
N GLY A 242 -4.97 -14.73 0.94
CA GLY A 242 -5.01 -16.17 1.21
C GLY A 242 -4.81 -17.05 -0.04
N ALA A 243 -4.71 -18.36 0.14
CA ALA A 243 -4.50 -19.32 -0.95
C ALA A 243 -5.69 -19.38 -1.94
N LEU A 244 -5.42 -19.68 -3.21
CA LEU A 244 -6.44 -20.01 -4.20
C LEU A 244 -6.81 -21.50 -4.09
N ASP A 245 -7.92 -21.89 -4.72
CA ASP A 245 -8.20 -23.31 -4.93
C ASP A 245 -7.03 -23.94 -5.72
N PRO A 246 -6.46 -25.09 -5.27
CA PRO A 246 -5.34 -25.72 -5.96
C PRO A 246 -5.58 -25.98 -7.45
N LYS A 247 -6.83 -26.26 -7.87
CA LYS A 247 -7.17 -26.46 -9.28
C LYS A 247 -7.04 -25.17 -10.09
N ILE A 248 -7.51 -24.05 -9.54
CA ILE A 248 -7.38 -22.72 -10.15
C ILE A 248 -5.90 -22.37 -10.26
N GLN A 249 -5.14 -22.57 -9.17
CA GLN A 249 -3.71 -22.31 -9.16
C GLN A 249 -2.96 -23.15 -10.21
N GLN A 250 -3.24 -24.45 -10.28
CA GLN A 250 -2.62 -25.36 -11.24
C GLN A 250 -2.93 -24.94 -12.68
N GLU A 251 -4.17 -24.57 -12.97
CA GLU A 251 -4.56 -24.13 -14.31
C GLU A 251 -3.86 -22.83 -14.74
N ILE A 252 -3.69 -21.86 -13.83
CA ILE A 252 -2.93 -20.63 -14.10
C ILE A 252 -1.49 -20.98 -14.49
N ILE A 253 -0.86 -21.92 -13.78
CA ILE A 253 0.52 -22.33 -14.01
C ILE A 253 0.64 -23.10 -15.34
N ASP A 254 -0.18 -24.13 -15.54
CA ASP A 254 -0.10 -25.03 -16.71
C ASP A 254 -0.34 -24.30 -18.03
N ARG A 255 -1.19 -23.26 -18.02
CA ARG A 255 -1.57 -22.49 -19.21
C ARG A 255 -0.87 -21.14 -19.32
N ASP A 256 0.01 -20.80 -18.37
CA ASP A 256 0.63 -19.46 -18.22
C ASP A 256 -0.41 -18.31 -18.33
N LEU A 257 -1.58 -18.52 -17.72
CA LEU A 257 -2.74 -17.64 -17.92
C LEU A 257 -2.43 -16.21 -17.44
N TYR A 258 -2.87 -15.21 -18.21
CA TYR A 258 -2.89 -13.84 -17.72
C TYR A 258 -4.08 -13.65 -16.77
N ALA A 259 -3.84 -13.90 -15.48
CA ALA A 259 -4.83 -13.76 -14.41
C ALA A 259 -4.74 -12.40 -13.71
N THR A 260 -5.87 -11.87 -13.26
CA THR A 260 -6.00 -10.53 -12.68
C THR A 260 -6.76 -10.51 -11.36
N ALA A 261 -6.63 -9.41 -10.62
CA ALA A 261 -7.42 -9.14 -9.42
C ALA A 261 -8.15 -7.80 -9.53
N VAL A 262 -9.38 -7.71 -9.04
CA VAL A 262 -10.15 -6.47 -8.93
C VAL A 262 -10.52 -6.26 -7.47
N LEU A 263 -10.19 -5.09 -6.91
CA LEU A 263 -10.42 -4.83 -5.49
C LEU A 263 -10.77 -3.37 -5.21
N SER A 264 -11.53 -3.14 -4.14
CA SER A 264 -11.84 -1.79 -3.64
C SER A 264 -10.75 -1.24 -2.71
N GLY A 265 -9.49 -1.55 -3.00
CA GLY A 265 -8.32 -1.05 -2.29
C GLY A 265 -7.87 0.33 -2.76
N ASN A 266 -6.70 0.76 -2.30
CA ASN A 266 -6.02 1.98 -2.75
C ASN A 266 -4.68 1.70 -3.46
N ARG A 267 -4.22 0.44 -3.49
CA ARG A 267 -2.94 0.04 -4.11
C ARG A 267 -3.06 -1.26 -4.85
N ASN A 268 -2.46 -1.32 -6.03
CA ASN A 268 -2.50 -2.44 -6.94
C ASN A 268 -1.13 -2.84 -7.52
N PHE A 269 -0.01 -2.35 -6.99
CA PHE A 269 1.34 -2.66 -7.47
C PHE A 269 1.59 -4.16 -7.72
N ASP A 270 2.47 -4.47 -8.67
CA ASP A 270 2.80 -5.85 -9.06
C ASP A 270 3.22 -6.71 -7.87
N GLY A 271 2.65 -7.92 -7.79
CA GLY A 271 2.93 -8.89 -6.72
C GLY A 271 2.35 -8.53 -5.34
N ARG A 272 1.67 -7.38 -5.19
CA ARG A 272 1.10 -6.95 -3.91
C ARG A 272 -0.15 -7.71 -3.51
N ILE A 273 -1.08 -7.93 -4.46
CA ILE A 273 -2.41 -8.47 -4.13
C ILE A 273 -2.38 -9.98 -3.94
N HIS A 274 -1.84 -10.71 -4.92
CA HIS A 274 -1.70 -12.16 -4.87
C HIS A 274 -0.55 -12.58 -5.81
N PRO A 275 0.28 -13.57 -5.45
CA PRO A 275 1.40 -14.03 -6.30
C PRO A 275 1.00 -14.43 -7.73
N TYR A 276 -0.12 -15.15 -7.90
CA TYR A 276 -0.66 -15.57 -9.21
C TYR A 276 -1.46 -14.49 -9.97
N ALA A 277 -1.72 -13.31 -9.38
CA ALA A 277 -2.33 -12.21 -10.13
C ALA A 277 -1.23 -11.43 -10.85
N LYS A 278 -1.17 -11.54 -12.19
CA LYS A 278 -0.18 -10.81 -13.00
C LYS A 278 -0.39 -9.30 -12.91
N GLN A 279 -1.65 -8.85 -12.84
CA GLN A 279 -2.02 -7.44 -12.69
C GLN A 279 -3.22 -7.28 -11.76
N ALA A 280 -3.35 -6.10 -11.15
CA ALA A 280 -4.49 -5.76 -10.31
C ALA A 280 -5.09 -4.40 -10.66
N PHE A 281 -6.40 -4.27 -10.42
CA PHE A 281 -7.18 -3.08 -10.71
C PHE A 281 -7.94 -2.60 -9.47
N LEU A 282 -7.90 -1.30 -9.23
CA LEU A 282 -8.72 -0.64 -8.21
C LEU A 282 -10.05 -0.25 -8.83
N ALA A 283 -11.14 -0.54 -8.13
CA ALA A 283 -12.49 -0.22 -8.57
C ALA A 283 -13.42 0.06 -7.37
N SER A 284 -14.56 0.69 -7.60
CA SER A 284 -15.58 0.86 -6.57
C SER A 284 -16.16 -0.51 -6.13
N PRO A 285 -16.63 -0.66 -4.88
CA PRO A 285 -17.27 -1.91 -4.43
C PRO A 285 -18.34 -2.48 -5.38
N PRO A 286 -19.28 -1.70 -5.97
CA PRO A 286 -20.22 -2.26 -6.95
C PRO A 286 -19.54 -2.78 -8.23
N LEU A 287 -18.49 -2.11 -8.73
CA LEU A 287 -17.72 -2.65 -9.86
C LEU A 287 -16.99 -3.95 -9.52
N VAL A 288 -16.50 -4.11 -8.29
CA VAL A 288 -15.90 -5.38 -7.85
C VAL A 288 -16.91 -6.53 -7.95
N VAL A 289 -18.17 -6.30 -7.54
CA VAL A 289 -19.24 -7.29 -7.68
C VAL A 289 -19.54 -7.57 -9.15
N ALA A 290 -19.63 -6.54 -9.99
CA ALA A 290 -19.88 -6.70 -11.42
C ALA A 290 -18.77 -7.53 -12.12
N TYR A 291 -17.50 -7.29 -11.79
CA TYR A 291 -16.39 -8.07 -12.33
C TYR A 291 -16.31 -9.50 -11.78
N ALA A 292 -16.88 -9.78 -10.61
CA ALA A 292 -17.02 -11.16 -10.14
C ALA A 292 -18.05 -11.94 -10.97
N ILE A 293 -19.09 -11.28 -11.46
CA ILE A 293 -20.10 -11.86 -12.37
C ILE A 293 -19.51 -12.03 -13.78
N ALA A 294 -18.81 -11.01 -14.29
CA ALA A 294 -18.15 -11.08 -15.60
C ALA A 294 -17.05 -12.16 -15.63
N GLY A 295 -16.21 -12.21 -14.60
CA GLY A 295 -15.14 -13.21 -14.41
C GLY A 295 -13.86 -13.00 -15.22
N THR A 296 -13.77 -11.95 -16.05
CA THR A 296 -12.56 -11.54 -16.75
C THR A 296 -12.48 -10.03 -16.88
N ILE A 297 -11.27 -9.47 -16.84
CA ILE A 297 -11.03 -8.05 -17.12
C ILE A 297 -11.19 -7.73 -18.61
N ARG A 298 -11.18 -8.76 -19.48
CA ARG A 298 -11.39 -8.60 -20.93
C ARG A 298 -12.83 -8.19 -21.28
N PHE A 299 -13.76 -8.36 -20.36
CA PHE A 299 -15.16 -7.99 -20.51
C PHE A 299 -15.34 -6.46 -20.60
N ASP A 300 -16.04 -5.96 -21.63
CA ASP A 300 -16.41 -4.54 -21.71
C ASP A 300 -17.60 -4.30 -20.78
N ILE A 301 -17.30 -3.89 -19.54
CA ILE A 301 -18.28 -3.77 -18.45
C ILE A 301 -19.41 -2.78 -18.74
N GLU A 302 -19.24 -1.87 -19.70
CA GLU A 302 -20.26 -0.89 -20.08
C GLU A 302 -21.18 -1.38 -21.20
N LYS A 303 -20.78 -2.39 -21.99
CA LYS A 303 -21.50 -2.80 -23.21
C LYS A 303 -21.93 -4.25 -23.23
N ASP A 304 -21.13 -5.14 -22.66
CA ASP A 304 -21.36 -6.57 -22.73
C ASP A 304 -22.48 -7.01 -21.77
N ALA A 305 -23.19 -8.09 -22.13
CA ALA A 305 -24.21 -8.68 -21.28
C ALA A 305 -23.57 -9.56 -20.19
N LEU A 306 -23.86 -9.26 -18.92
CA LEU A 306 -23.41 -10.03 -17.76
C LEU A 306 -24.12 -11.40 -17.68
N GLY A 307 -25.31 -11.47 -18.26
CA GLY A 307 -26.09 -12.69 -18.45
C GLY A 307 -27.36 -12.37 -19.21
N TYR A 308 -28.31 -13.30 -19.17
CA TYR A 308 -29.61 -13.15 -19.81
C TYR A 308 -30.69 -13.51 -18.81
N ASP A 309 -31.79 -12.76 -18.81
CA ASP A 309 -32.93 -13.07 -17.96
C ASP A 309 -33.70 -14.31 -18.46
N LYS A 310 -34.79 -14.66 -17.78
CA LYS A 310 -35.64 -15.82 -18.14
C LYS A 310 -36.27 -15.72 -19.53
N ASP A 311 -36.41 -14.50 -20.06
CA ASP A 311 -37.02 -14.21 -21.35
C ASP A 311 -35.96 -14.06 -22.46
N GLY A 312 -34.66 -14.19 -22.12
CA GLY A 312 -33.54 -14.09 -23.03
C GLY A 312 -33.08 -12.66 -23.32
N ASN A 313 -33.51 -11.66 -22.54
CA ASN A 313 -33.02 -10.29 -22.69
C ASN A 313 -31.63 -10.15 -22.05
N PRO A 314 -30.71 -9.39 -22.67
CA PRO A 314 -29.39 -9.15 -22.09
C PRO A 314 -29.51 -8.34 -20.80
N ILE A 315 -28.87 -8.82 -19.73
CA ILE A 315 -28.71 -8.08 -18.49
C ILE A 315 -27.36 -7.37 -18.54
N THR A 316 -27.36 -6.05 -18.49
CA THR A 316 -26.18 -5.19 -18.57
C THR A 316 -25.88 -4.55 -17.22
N LEU A 317 -24.72 -3.90 -17.09
CA LEU A 317 -24.38 -3.16 -15.87
C LEU A 317 -25.43 -2.10 -15.53
N LYS A 318 -26.04 -1.46 -16.53
CA LYS A 318 -27.08 -0.43 -16.34
C LYS A 318 -28.30 -0.97 -15.59
N ASP A 319 -28.66 -2.21 -15.83
CA ASP A 319 -29.83 -2.86 -15.21
C ASP A 319 -29.57 -3.19 -13.73
N LEU A 320 -28.30 -3.36 -13.36
CA LEU A 320 -27.87 -3.69 -12.00
C LEU A 320 -27.43 -2.46 -11.18
N TRP A 321 -27.08 -1.35 -11.83
CA TRP A 321 -26.50 -0.22 -11.13
C TRP A 321 -27.55 0.49 -10.25
N PRO A 322 -27.27 0.69 -8.95
CA PRO A 322 -28.20 1.41 -8.07
C PRO A 322 -28.23 2.91 -8.38
N THR A 323 -29.38 3.53 -8.15
CA THR A 323 -29.54 4.99 -8.15
C THR A 323 -29.04 5.59 -6.84
N ASP A 324 -28.70 6.87 -6.85
CA ASP A 324 -28.25 7.57 -5.64
C ASP A 324 -29.36 7.65 -4.60
N GLU A 325 -30.61 7.80 -5.03
CA GLU A 325 -31.80 7.84 -4.18
C GLU A 325 -32.03 6.51 -3.46
N GLU A 326 -31.85 5.37 -4.16
CA GLU A 326 -31.94 4.03 -3.56
C GLU A 326 -30.87 3.83 -2.46
N ILE A 327 -29.64 4.28 -2.74
CA ILE A 327 -28.53 4.17 -1.79
C ILE A 327 -28.82 5.04 -0.55
N ASP A 328 -29.21 6.29 -0.77
CA ASP A 328 -29.38 7.28 0.31
C ASP A 328 -30.56 6.96 1.21
N ALA A 329 -31.65 6.46 0.65
CA ALA A 329 -32.78 5.97 1.42
C ALA A 329 -32.37 4.85 2.40
N ILE A 330 -31.53 3.91 1.94
CA ILE A 330 -31.08 2.79 2.78
C ILE A 330 -30.05 3.25 3.81
N VAL A 331 -29.09 4.09 3.42
CA VAL A 331 -28.10 4.62 4.37
C VAL A 331 -28.79 5.38 5.49
N ALA A 332 -29.75 6.26 5.16
CA ALA A 332 -30.51 7.02 6.15
C ALA A 332 -31.37 6.13 7.06
N ALA A 333 -31.93 5.04 6.52
CA ALA A 333 -32.80 4.14 7.27
C ALA A 333 -32.04 3.14 8.16
N SER A 334 -30.82 2.75 7.77
CA SER A 334 -30.13 1.58 8.36
C SER A 334 -28.80 1.87 9.05
N VAL A 335 -28.14 3.00 8.78
CA VAL A 335 -26.90 3.38 9.47
C VAL A 335 -27.26 4.22 10.69
N LYS A 336 -27.04 3.68 11.89
CA LYS A 336 -27.59 4.23 13.13
C LYS A 336 -26.52 4.42 14.22
N PRO A 337 -26.60 5.49 15.04
CA PRO A 337 -25.69 5.72 16.18
C PRO A 337 -25.56 4.53 17.13
N GLU A 338 -26.65 3.80 17.36
CA GLU A 338 -26.72 2.66 18.27
C GLU A 338 -25.77 1.54 17.85
N GLN A 339 -25.57 1.34 16.54
CA GLN A 339 -24.67 0.32 16.00
C GLN A 339 -23.21 0.65 16.32
N PHE A 340 -22.83 1.93 16.21
CA PHE A 340 -21.48 2.38 16.60
C PHE A 340 -21.25 2.19 18.09
N LYS A 341 -22.22 2.57 18.94
CA LYS A 341 -22.15 2.37 20.39
C LYS A 341 -22.03 0.89 20.75
N GLN A 342 -22.83 0.03 20.12
CA GLN A 342 -22.83 -1.43 20.32
C GLN A 342 -21.46 -2.05 20.00
N VAL A 343 -20.75 -1.55 18.98
CA VAL A 343 -19.43 -2.07 18.59
C VAL A 343 -18.32 -1.50 19.47
N TYR A 344 -18.27 -0.18 19.62
CA TYR A 344 -17.08 0.48 20.14
C TYR A 344 -17.07 0.66 21.67
N ILE A 345 -18.21 0.81 22.35
CA ILE A 345 -18.22 0.94 23.81
C ILE A 345 -17.64 -0.32 24.48
N PRO A 346 -18.09 -1.55 24.13
CA PRO A 346 -17.52 -2.75 24.76
C PRO A 346 -16.07 -3.02 24.35
N MET A 347 -15.65 -2.59 23.15
CA MET A 347 -14.29 -2.81 22.66
C MET A 347 -13.24 -2.05 23.46
N PHE A 348 -13.61 -0.89 24.04
CA PHE A 348 -12.75 -0.07 24.88
C PHE A 348 -13.08 -0.22 26.38
N ASP A 349 -13.95 -1.15 26.76
CA ASP A 349 -14.16 -1.50 28.15
C ASP A 349 -12.93 -2.25 28.66
N LEU A 350 -12.19 -1.62 29.57
CA LEU A 350 -10.96 -2.16 30.13
C LEU A 350 -11.21 -3.40 31.01
N GLY A 351 -12.46 -3.70 31.38
CA GLY A 351 -12.85 -4.87 32.14
C GLY A 351 -12.00 -5.09 33.39
N SER A 352 -11.61 -6.34 33.65
CA SER A 352 -10.67 -6.72 34.71
C SER A 352 -9.24 -6.83 34.17
N ILE A 353 -8.44 -5.79 34.39
CA ILE A 353 -7.02 -5.80 34.03
C ILE A 353 -6.27 -6.77 34.96
N LYS A 354 -5.65 -7.80 34.40
CA LYS A 354 -4.71 -8.66 35.14
C LYS A 354 -3.32 -8.03 35.08
N GLN A 355 -2.76 -7.66 36.24
CA GLN A 355 -1.40 -7.17 36.30
C GLN A 355 -0.42 -8.26 35.81
N ALA A 356 0.48 -7.89 34.90
CA ALA A 356 1.50 -8.81 34.43
C ALA A 356 2.50 -9.12 35.57
N PRO A 357 3.00 -10.37 35.69
CA PRO A 357 3.99 -10.73 36.72
C PRO A 357 5.31 -9.96 36.61
N SER A 358 5.64 -9.47 35.41
CA SER A 358 6.85 -8.72 35.12
C SER A 358 6.54 -7.63 34.09
N PRO A 359 7.18 -6.45 34.18
CA PRO A 359 7.14 -5.44 33.12
C PRO A 359 8.00 -5.82 31.91
N LEU A 360 8.89 -6.81 32.04
CA LEU A 360 9.74 -7.30 30.95
C LEU A 360 9.05 -8.41 30.18
N TYR A 361 9.17 -8.37 28.85
CA TYR A 361 8.64 -9.40 27.97
C TYR A 361 9.43 -10.71 28.12
N ASP A 362 8.73 -11.81 28.40
CA ASP A 362 9.32 -13.14 28.49
C ASP A 362 9.54 -13.74 27.09
N TRP A 363 10.73 -13.50 26.54
CA TRP A 363 11.08 -13.92 25.18
C TRP A 363 11.09 -15.44 25.05
N ARG A 364 10.35 -15.97 24.08
CA ARG A 364 10.25 -17.40 23.81
C ARG A 364 11.25 -17.81 22.73
N PRO A 365 12.29 -18.63 23.02
CA PRO A 365 13.36 -18.94 22.05
C PRO A 365 12.89 -19.64 20.78
N MET A 366 11.76 -20.36 20.81
CA MET A 366 11.22 -21.07 19.63
C MET A 366 10.09 -20.31 18.93
N SER A 367 9.76 -19.09 19.34
CA SER A 367 8.71 -18.31 18.67
C SER A 367 9.14 -17.88 17.27
N THR A 368 8.33 -18.19 16.26
CA THR A 368 8.48 -17.68 14.89
C THR A 368 7.76 -16.35 14.67
N TYR A 369 7.15 -15.76 15.71
CA TYR A 369 6.36 -14.52 15.60
C TYR A 369 6.94 -13.36 16.39
N ILE A 370 7.44 -13.59 17.61
CA ILE A 370 7.98 -12.55 18.48
C ILE A 370 9.36 -12.99 18.99
N ARG A 371 10.42 -12.30 18.55
CA ARG A 371 11.80 -12.54 18.98
C ARG A 371 12.48 -11.25 19.41
N ARG A 372 13.42 -11.36 20.33
CA ARG A 372 14.27 -10.24 20.73
C ARG A 372 15.11 -9.81 19.51
N PRO A 373 14.97 -8.57 19.02
CA PRO A 373 15.70 -8.12 17.84
C PRO A 373 17.17 -7.77 18.18
N PRO A 374 18.11 -7.90 17.23
CA PRO A 374 19.53 -7.65 17.44
C PRO A 374 19.88 -6.15 17.27
N TYR A 375 18.96 -5.25 17.65
CA TYR A 375 19.15 -3.81 17.39
C TYR A 375 20.25 -3.18 18.26
N TRP A 376 20.64 -3.84 19.34
CA TRP A 376 21.65 -3.35 20.29
C TRP A 376 23.00 -4.03 20.11
N GLU A 377 23.18 -4.76 19.01
CA GLU A 377 24.38 -5.53 18.70
C GLU A 377 24.63 -5.54 17.18
N GLY A 378 25.76 -6.12 16.77
CA GLY A 378 26.07 -6.36 15.38
C GLY A 378 26.05 -5.08 14.52
N ALA A 379 25.50 -5.20 13.30
CA ALA A 379 25.51 -4.12 12.32
C ALA A 379 24.90 -2.83 12.88
N LEU A 380 23.75 -2.89 13.57
CA LEU A 380 23.01 -1.73 14.03
C LEU A 380 23.70 -0.93 15.16
N ALA A 381 24.53 -1.60 15.97
CA ALA A 381 25.32 -0.98 17.03
C ALA A 381 26.74 -0.60 16.57
N GLY A 382 27.19 -1.13 15.43
CA GLY A 382 28.51 -0.85 14.88
C GLY A 382 28.63 0.55 14.26
N GLU A 383 29.85 1.08 14.28
CA GLU A 383 30.19 2.31 13.55
C GLU A 383 29.99 2.11 12.05
N ARG A 384 29.42 3.12 11.37
CA ARG A 384 29.32 3.12 9.91
C ARG A 384 30.60 3.69 9.34
N THR A 385 31.36 2.86 8.66
CA THR A 385 32.66 3.25 8.11
C THR A 385 32.54 4.15 6.89
N MET A 386 31.47 3.94 6.11
CA MET A 386 31.23 4.48 4.77
C MET A 386 32.44 4.32 3.86
N LYS A 387 33.19 3.22 4.01
CA LYS A 387 34.42 2.93 3.28
C LYS A 387 34.47 1.50 2.76
N GLY A 388 35.06 1.32 1.59
CA GLY A 388 35.23 0.03 0.93
C GLY A 388 33.92 -0.72 0.71
N MET A 389 32.81 0.02 0.59
CA MET A 389 31.47 -0.56 0.49
C MET A 389 31.31 -1.30 -0.83
N ARG A 390 30.59 -2.41 -0.81
CA ARG A 390 30.20 -3.15 -2.02
C ARG A 390 28.71 -2.98 -2.31
N PRO A 391 28.29 -2.92 -3.58
CA PRO A 391 26.89 -2.82 -3.91
C PRO A 391 26.18 -4.14 -3.61
N LEU A 392 25.14 -4.10 -2.79
CA LEU A 392 24.22 -5.22 -2.62
C LEU A 392 23.29 -5.33 -3.83
N ALA A 393 22.86 -4.19 -4.36
CA ALA A 393 22.00 -4.09 -5.52
C ALA A 393 22.18 -2.75 -6.25
N ILE A 394 22.02 -2.79 -7.58
CA ILE A 394 21.77 -1.62 -8.42
C ILE A 394 20.35 -1.75 -8.93
N LEU A 395 19.49 -0.80 -8.58
CA LEU A 395 18.06 -0.89 -8.79
C LEU A 395 17.54 0.20 -9.72
N GLY A 396 16.42 -0.11 -10.38
CA GLY A 396 15.71 0.79 -11.27
C GLY A 396 15.02 1.97 -10.57
N ASP A 397 14.18 2.66 -11.34
CA ASP A 397 13.28 3.69 -10.82
C ASP A 397 12.04 3.03 -10.17
N ASN A 398 11.29 3.77 -9.36
CA ASN A 398 10.00 3.35 -8.77
C ASN A 398 10.08 2.09 -7.89
N ILE A 399 11.19 1.89 -7.18
CA ILE A 399 11.33 0.79 -6.23
C ILE A 399 10.42 1.01 -5.03
N THR A 400 9.27 0.35 -5.02
CA THR A 400 8.35 0.40 -3.88
C THR A 400 8.89 -0.33 -2.64
N THR A 401 8.39 0.05 -1.47
CA THR A 401 8.61 -0.68 -0.20
C THR A 401 8.10 -2.14 -0.22
N ASP A 402 7.19 -2.51 -1.14
CA ASP A 402 6.81 -3.91 -1.35
C ASP A 402 7.90 -4.70 -2.10
N HIS A 403 8.75 -4.05 -2.90
CA HIS A 403 9.96 -4.68 -3.43
C HIS A 403 11.01 -4.89 -2.32
N LEU A 404 11.19 -3.88 -1.46
CA LEU A 404 12.20 -3.88 -0.39
C LEU A 404 11.88 -4.86 0.74
N SER A 405 10.61 -4.97 1.11
CA SER A 405 10.14 -5.82 2.21
C SER A 405 8.68 -6.18 1.94
N PRO A 406 8.39 -7.27 1.22
CA PRO A 406 7.03 -7.66 0.84
C PRO A 406 6.15 -7.95 2.07
N SER A 407 4.82 -7.92 1.89
CA SER A 407 3.84 -8.20 2.95
C SER A 407 2.91 -9.37 2.65
N ASN A 408 3.04 -9.96 1.46
CA ASN A 408 2.18 -11.04 0.97
C ASN A 408 2.49 -12.38 1.65
N ALA A 409 1.80 -13.43 1.23
CA ALA A 409 1.97 -14.79 1.71
C ALA A 409 3.42 -15.28 1.54
N ILE A 410 3.91 -16.05 2.52
CA ILE A 410 5.23 -16.68 2.45
C ILE A 410 5.09 -18.02 1.72
N MET A 411 5.80 -18.16 0.60
CA MET A 411 5.84 -19.39 -0.18
C MET A 411 6.94 -20.32 0.33
N MET A 412 6.74 -21.65 0.22
CA MET A 412 7.73 -22.66 0.65
C MET A 412 9.11 -22.49 0.01
N ASP A 413 9.17 -22.11 -1.27
CA ASP A 413 10.40 -21.90 -2.04
C ASP A 413 11.11 -20.57 -1.75
N SER A 414 10.55 -19.74 -0.87
CA SER A 414 11.19 -18.51 -0.40
C SER A 414 12.18 -18.78 0.75
N ALA A 415 13.14 -17.88 0.95
CA ALA A 415 14.11 -17.99 2.05
C ALA A 415 13.43 -18.04 3.43
N ALA A 416 12.34 -17.29 3.59
CA ALA A 416 11.53 -17.31 4.81
C ALA A 416 10.73 -18.61 4.94
N GLY A 417 10.18 -19.14 3.85
CA GLY A 417 9.46 -20.42 3.84
C GLY A 417 10.37 -21.58 4.24
N GLU A 418 11.56 -21.68 3.66
CA GLU A 418 12.58 -22.67 4.03
C GLU A 418 12.97 -22.56 5.52
N TYR A 419 13.11 -21.34 6.03
CA TYR A 419 13.39 -21.10 7.46
C TYR A 419 12.23 -21.57 8.35
N LEU A 420 10.98 -21.21 8.03
CA LEU A 420 9.80 -21.60 8.80
C LEU A 420 9.59 -23.12 8.75
N HIS A 421 9.84 -23.75 7.60
CA HIS A 421 9.82 -25.20 7.45
C HIS A 421 10.86 -25.87 8.35
N LYS A 422 12.10 -25.36 8.37
CA LYS A 422 13.17 -25.83 9.26
C LYS A 422 12.80 -25.65 10.74
N MET A 423 12.00 -24.64 11.07
CA MET A 423 11.47 -24.41 12.41
C MET A 423 10.27 -25.31 12.75
N GLY A 424 9.81 -26.17 11.82
CA GLY A 424 8.73 -27.13 12.02
C GLY A 424 7.33 -26.54 11.83
N VAL A 425 7.20 -25.39 11.18
CA VAL A 425 5.90 -24.79 10.85
C VAL A 425 5.35 -25.46 9.57
N PRO A 426 4.08 -25.87 9.54
CA PRO A 426 3.47 -26.37 8.32
C PRO A 426 3.17 -25.22 7.34
N GLU A 427 3.12 -25.50 6.04
CA GLU A 427 3.05 -24.45 5.00
C GLU A 427 1.79 -23.60 5.11
N GLU A 428 0.65 -24.23 5.44
CA GLU A 428 -0.62 -23.55 5.68
C GLU A 428 -0.56 -22.50 6.81
N ASP A 429 0.41 -22.64 7.73
CA ASP A 429 0.62 -21.75 8.87
C ASP A 429 1.79 -20.76 8.67
N PHE A 430 2.46 -20.78 7.51
CA PHE A 430 3.50 -19.79 7.18
C PHE A 430 2.97 -18.37 7.15
N ASN A 431 1.66 -18.22 6.91
CA ASN A 431 1.00 -16.93 6.95
C ASN A 431 1.66 -15.92 5.97
N SER A 432 1.95 -14.69 6.41
CA SER A 432 2.49 -13.64 5.53
C SER A 432 3.73 -12.98 6.12
N TYR A 433 4.55 -12.36 5.29
CA TYR A 433 5.69 -11.57 5.77
C TYR A 433 5.27 -10.49 6.77
N ALA A 434 4.06 -9.94 6.62
CA ALA A 434 3.52 -8.93 7.54
C ALA A 434 3.29 -9.47 8.96
N THR A 435 2.81 -10.71 9.09
CA THR A 435 2.52 -11.32 10.40
C THR A 435 3.79 -11.73 11.15
N HIS A 436 4.90 -11.93 10.43
CA HIS A 436 6.20 -12.28 10.98
C HIS A 436 7.10 -11.07 11.32
N ARG A 437 6.60 -9.83 11.26
CA ARG A 437 7.41 -8.62 11.55
C ARG A 437 7.97 -8.52 12.97
N GLY A 438 7.44 -9.30 13.91
CA GLY A 438 8.00 -9.41 15.27
C GLY A 438 9.16 -10.41 15.38
N ASP A 439 9.43 -11.19 14.33
CA ASP A 439 10.54 -12.11 14.23
C ASP A 439 11.54 -11.61 13.19
N HIS A 440 12.67 -11.07 13.66
CA HIS A 440 13.69 -10.53 12.78
C HIS A 440 14.34 -11.58 11.88
N LEU A 441 14.36 -12.87 12.26
CA LEU A 441 14.96 -13.92 11.45
C LEU A 441 14.12 -14.20 10.20
N THR A 442 12.80 -14.26 10.37
CA THR A 442 11.87 -14.39 9.24
C THR A 442 11.80 -13.08 8.44
N ALA A 443 11.71 -11.93 9.11
CA ALA A 443 11.52 -10.65 8.44
C ALA A 443 12.76 -10.16 7.67
N GLN A 444 14.00 -10.43 8.13
CA GLN A 444 15.20 -10.12 7.36
C GLN A 444 15.30 -10.92 6.06
N ARG A 445 14.81 -12.18 6.05
CA ARG A 445 14.70 -13.01 4.84
C ARG A 445 13.72 -12.47 3.81
N ALA A 446 12.86 -11.53 4.19
CA ALA A 446 11.99 -10.80 3.30
C ALA A 446 12.69 -9.64 2.57
N THR A 447 13.89 -9.24 3.01
CA THR A 447 14.60 -8.09 2.45
C THR A 447 14.91 -8.33 0.96
N PHE A 448 14.34 -7.51 0.08
CA PHE A 448 14.37 -7.67 -1.37
C PHE A 448 13.83 -9.02 -1.90
N ALA A 449 12.95 -9.69 -1.13
CA ALA A 449 12.42 -11.01 -1.48
C ALA A 449 11.31 -10.99 -2.53
N ASN A 450 10.93 -9.82 -3.04
CA ASN A 450 9.85 -9.72 -4.02
C ASN A 450 10.26 -10.37 -5.35
N PRO A 451 9.46 -11.32 -5.88
CA PRO A 451 9.79 -12.01 -7.13
C PRO A 451 9.76 -11.10 -8.36
N LYS A 452 9.23 -9.88 -8.25
CA LYS A 452 9.17 -8.89 -9.32
C LYS A 452 10.34 -7.91 -9.35
N LEU A 453 11.29 -8.03 -8.41
CA LEU A 453 12.47 -7.16 -8.34
C LEU A 453 13.36 -7.34 -9.59
N PHE A 454 13.95 -6.23 -10.05
CA PHE A 454 14.98 -6.22 -11.08
C PHE A 454 16.26 -5.61 -10.50
N ASN A 455 17.29 -6.42 -10.31
CA ASN A 455 18.61 -5.98 -9.89
C ASN A 455 19.52 -5.91 -11.13
N GLU A 456 19.89 -4.70 -11.54
CA GLU A 456 20.66 -4.42 -12.77
C GLU A 456 22.04 -5.12 -12.76
N MET A 457 22.53 -5.60 -11.61
CA MET A 457 23.73 -6.44 -11.49
C MET A 457 23.52 -7.88 -12.00
N VAL A 458 22.28 -8.35 -12.16
CA VAL A 458 21.97 -9.75 -12.48
C VAL A 458 21.46 -9.84 -13.91
N LEU A 459 22.35 -10.20 -14.83
CA LEU A 459 22.03 -10.34 -16.25
C LEU A 459 21.84 -11.80 -16.65
N ASP A 460 21.01 -12.04 -17.67
CA ASP A 460 20.94 -13.31 -18.39
C ASP A 460 22.01 -13.40 -19.48
N GLU A 461 22.06 -14.52 -20.20
CA GLU A 461 23.01 -14.76 -21.29
C GLU A 461 22.85 -13.76 -22.45
N ALA A 462 21.68 -13.13 -22.58
CA ALA A 462 21.38 -12.11 -23.59
C ALA A 462 21.65 -10.67 -23.09
N GLY A 463 22.19 -10.51 -21.87
CA GLY A 463 22.49 -9.21 -21.28
C GLY A 463 21.26 -8.47 -20.73
N LYS A 464 20.11 -9.13 -20.58
CA LYS A 464 18.91 -8.55 -19.98
C LYS A 464 18.89 -8.80 -18.47
N VAL A 465 18.34 -7.84 -17.73
CA VAL A 465 18.17 -7.98 -16.27
C VAL A 465 17.20 -9.11 -15.96
N ARG A 466 17.64 -10.06 -15.13
CA ARG A 466 16.82 -11.18 -14.67
C ARG A 466 15.88 -10.70 -13.57
N GLN A 467 14.59 -10.96 -13.75
CA GLN A 467 13.59 -10.70 -12.72
C GLN A 467 13.71 -11.72 -11.58
N GLY A 468 13.62 -11.25 -10.34
CA GLY A 468 13.57 -12.08 -9.14
C GLY A 468 14.32 -11.50 -7.95
N SER A 469 14.17 -12.16 -6.80
CA SER A 469 14.96 -11.91 -5.59
C SER A 469 16.40 -12.44 -5.77
N LEU A 470 17.17 -11.75 -6.60
CA LEU A 470 18.50 -12.17 -7.04
C LEU A 470 19.55 -11.07 -6.79
N ALA A 471 20.77 -11.50 -6.46
CA ALA A 471 21.93 -10.62 -6.34
C ALA A 471 23.18 -11.30 -6.92
N ARG A 472 24.19 -10.49 -7.24
CA ARG A 472 25.51 -10.96 -7.68
C ARG A 472 26.52 -10.66 -6.57
N ILE A 473 27.13 -11.70 -6.02
CA ILE A 473 28.14 -11.59 -4.96
C ILE A 473 29.45 -11.15 -5.61
N GLU A 474 30.04 -10.09 -5.08
CA GLU A 474 31.29 -9.49 -5.54
C GLU A 474 32.38 -9.65 -4.48
N PRO A 475 33.64 -9.90 -4.89
CA PRO A 475 34.16 -9.86 -6.27
C PRO A 475 34.00 -11.16 -7.07
N GLU A 476 33.28 -12.17 -6.56
CA GLU A 476 33.20 -13.49 -7.19
C GLU A 476 32.38 -13.53 -8.49
N GLY A 477 31.54 -12.52 -8.75
CA GLY A 477 30.61 -12.49 -9.88
C GLY A 477 29.51 -13.56 -9.80
N LYS A 478 29.31 -14.21 -8.63
CA LYS A 478 28.38 -15.34 -8.48
C LYS A 478 26.96 -14.85 -8.24
N VAL A 479 26.04 -15.21 -9.14
CA VAL A 479 24.61 -14.93 -8.95
C VAL A 479 23.99 -15.94 -7.98
N THR A 480 23.29 -15.44 -6.96
CA THR A 480 22.54 -16.24 -5.98
C THR A 480 21.16 -15.62 -5.73
N ARG A 481 20.31 -16.32 -4.96
CA ARG A 481 19.17 -15.67 -4.32
C ARG A 481 19.68 -14.59 -3.36
N MET A 482 18.90 -13.52 -3.23
CA MET A 482 19.30 -12.32 -2.49
C MET A 482 19.69 -12.62 -1.04
N TRP A 483 18.92 -13.48 -0.37
CA TRP A 483 19.17 -13.81 1.04
C TRP A 483 20.55 -14.44 1.25
N GLU A 484 20.99 -15.32 0.35
CA GLU A 484 22.30 -15.95 0.40
C GLU A 484 23.43 -14.95 0.17
N ALA A 485 23.20 -13.95 -0.69
CA ALA A 485 24.15 -12.85 -0.86
C ALA A 485 24.24 -12.00 0.42
N ILE A 486 23.10 -11.71 1.05
CA ILE A 486 23.04 -11.01 2.34
C ILE A 486 23.78 -11.82 3.42
N GLU A 487 23.50 -13.11 3.58
CA GLU A 487 24.21 -13.97 4.55
C GLU A 487 25.72 -13.98 4.28
N THR A 488 26.12 -14.11 3.02
CA THR A 488 27.54 -14.08 2.63
C THR A 488 28.23 -12.77 3.05
N TYR A 489 27.60 -11.62 2.83
CA TYR A 489 28.17 -10.33 3.22
C TYR A 489 28.12 -10.07 4.72
N MET A 490 27.10 -10.58 5.42
CA MET A 490 27.02 -10.55 6.88
C MET A 490 28.19 -11.34 7.51
N GLU A 491 28.51 -12.52 6.98
CA GLU A 491 29.67 -13.31 7.41
C GLU A 491 31.00 -12.60 7.15
N ARG A 492 31.12 -11.93 6.00
CA ARG A 492 32.29 -11.10 5.65
C ARG A 492 32.42 -9.85 6.51
N LYS A 493 31.37 -9.45 7.22
CA LYS A 493 31.24 -8.13 7.87
C LYS A 493 31.52 -6.99 6.87
N GLN A 494 31.04 -7.15 5.64
CA GLN A 494 31.27 -6.24 4.54
C GLN A 494 30.33 -5.03 4.66
N PRO A 495 30.83 -3.78 4.69
CA PRO A 495 30.01 -2.59 4.50
C PRO A 495 29.34 -2.62 3.12
N LEU A 496 28.05 -2.32 3.03
CA LEU A 496 27.30 -2.35 1.78
C LEU A 496 26.69 -1.00 1.41
N ILE A 497 26.45 -0.82 0.11
CA ILE A 497 25.68 0.27 -0.48
C ILE A 497 24.55 -0.31 -1.35
N VAL A 498 23.45 0.43 -1.49
CA VAL A 498 22.48 0.20 -2.56
C VAL A 498 22.45 1.43 -3.46
N VAL A 499 22.50 1.21 -4.76
CA VAL A 499 22.32 2.26 -5.77
C VAL A 499 20.93 2.11 -6.38
N ALA A 500 20.19 3.20 -6.55
CA ALA A 500 18.83 3.16 -7.08
C ALA A 500 18.50 4.32 -8.02
N GLY A 501 17.42 4.16 -8.78
CA GLY A 501 16.85 5.20 -9.63
C GLY A 501 15.99 6.22 -8.88
N ALA A 502 15.05 6.82 -9.61
CA ALA A 502 14.11 7.79 -9.06
C ALA A 502 13.05 7.13 -8.16
N ASP A 503 12.44 7.92 -7.26
CA ASP A 503 11.31 7.51 -6.39
C ASP A 503 11.57 6.25 -5.54
N TYR A 504 12.80 6.09 -5.04
CA TYR A 504 13.18 4.96 -4.20
C TYR A 504 12.41 4.95 -2.88
N GLY A 505 11.75 3.83 -2.58
CA GLY A 505 10.99 3.61 -1.35
C GLY A 505 9.52 4.02 -1.41
N GLN A 506 8.90 4.04 -2.58
CA GLN A 506 7.49 4.42 -2.72
C GLN A 506 6.53 3.49 -1.95
N GLY A 507 5.44 4.05 -1.43
CA GLY A 507 4.29 3.28 -0.97
C GLY A 507 4.16 3.21 0.55
N SER A 508 4.33 2.03 1.13
CA SER A 508 3.98 1.74 2.53
C SER A 508 4.96 2.37 3.50
N SER A 509 4.48 2.82 4.66
CA SER A 509 5.32 3.35 5.75
C SER A 509 6.14 2.30 6.51
N ARG A 510 6.26 1.06 5.99
CA ARG A 510 6.85 -0.05 6.72
C ARG A 510 8.33 0.21 7.01
N ASP A 511 8.69 0.24 8.28
CA ASP A 511 10.07 0.45 8.72
C ASP A 511 10.97 -0.76 8.42
N TRP A 512 10.41 -1.96 8.23
CA TRP A 512 11.13 -3.15 7.80
C TRP A 512 11.84 -3.00 6.46
N ALA A 513 11.36 -2.11 5.58
CA ALA A 513 12.08 -1.75 4.36
C ALA A 513 13.42 -1.04 4.65
N ALA A 514 13.57 -0.39 5.81
CA ALA A 514 14.82 0.21 6.27
C ALA A 514 15.58 -0.72 7.25
N LYS A 515 14.88 -1.44 8.13
CA LYS A 515 15.50 -2.41 9.05
C LYS A 515 16.19 -3.54 8.30
N GLY A 516 15.52 -4.11 7.29
CA GLY A 516 16.06 -5.20 6.48
C GLY A 516 17.38 -4.83 5.81
N VAL A 517 17.42 -3.69 5.10
CA VAL A 517 18.65 -3.19 4.46
C VAL A 517 19.75 -2.89 5.48
N ARG A 518 19.41 -2.27 6.61
CA ARG A 518 20.41 -1.97 7.65
C ARG A 518 21.00 -3.25 8.26
N LEU A 519 20.15 -4.24 8.53
CA LEU A 519 20.54 -5.54 9.09
C LEU A 519 21.37 -6.38 8.10
N ALA A 520 21.14 -6.19 6.80
CA ALA A 520 21.99 -6.77 5.75
C ALA A 520 23.41 -6.16 5.72
N GLY A 521 23.65 -5.02 6.38
CA GLY A 521 24.94 -4.33 6.40
C GLY A 521 25.02 -3.10 5.50
N VAL A 522 23.89 -2.63 4.95
CA VAL A 522 23.84 -1.42 4.13
C VAL A 522 24.03 -0.18 5.00
N GLU A 523 25.02 0.64 4.67
CA GLU A 523 25.34 1.89 5.37
C GLU A 523 24.84 3.11 4.60
N VAL A 524 24.80 3.03 3.26
CA VAL A 524 24.44 4.14 2.36
C VAL A 524 23.44 3.67 1.31
N ILE A 525 22.46 4.54 0.99
CA ILE A 525 21.66 4.43 -0.24
C ILE A 525 22.03 5.62 -1.13
N ALA A 526 22.46 5.36 -2.36
CA ALA A 526 22.69 6.38 -3.38
C ALA A 526 21.57 6.30 -4.44
N ALA A 527 20.66 7.27 -4.48
CA ALA A 527 19.50 7.22 -5.36
C ALA A 527 19.31 8.51 -6.18
N GLU A 528 18.56 8.45 -7.27
CA GLU A 528 18.21 9.66 -8.05
C GLU A 528 17.10 10.46 -7.33
N GLY A 529 16.28 9.79 -6.51
CA GLY A 529 15.29 10.42 -5.65
C GLY A 529 14.76 9.46 -4.58
N PHE A 530 14.19 10.02 -3.51
CA PHE A 530 13.61 9.25 -2.40
C PHE A 530 12.18 9.65 -2.11
N GLU A 531 11.37 8.66 -1.77
CA GLU A 531 10.05 8.88 -1.21
C GLU A 531 10.11 9.21 0.29
N ARG A 532 9.28 10.17 0.71
CA ARG A 532 9.45 10.92 1.98
C ARG A 532 9.56 10.01 3.20
N ILE A 533 8.61 9.09 3.36
CA ILE A 533 8.52 8.24 4.56
C ILE A 533 9.71 7.26 4.61
N HIS A 534 10.09 6.71 3.46
CA HIS A 534 11.18 5.76 3.41
C HIS A 534 12.52 6.43 3.73
N ARG A 535 12.77 7.64 3.22
CA ARG A 535 13.95 8.45 3.60
C ARG A 535 14.06 8.61 5.12
N THR A 536 12.98 9.00 5.78
CA THR A 536 12.97 9.15 7.25
C THR A 536 13.23 7.81 7.96
N ASN A 537 12.66 6.70 7.48
CA ASN A 537 12.91 5.37 8.03
C ASN A 537 14.38 4.95 7.90
N LEU A 538 15.03 5.24 6.77
CA LEU A 538 16.46 4.96 6.55
C LEU A 538 17.32 5.69 7.58
N ILE A 539 17.07 6.99 7.78
CA ILE A 539 17.77 7.82 8.77
C ILE A 539 17.54 7.28 10.18
N GLY A 540 16.29 6.93 10.51
CA GLY A 540 15.94 6.31 11.78
C GLY A 540 16.67 4.99 12.05
N MET A 541 17.09 4.28 11.01
CA MET A 541 17.90 3.05 11.11
C MET A 541 19.41 3.29 10.97
N GLY A 542 19.85 4.55 10.83
CA GLY A 542 21.26 4.90 10.70
C GLY A 542 21.85 4.64 9.32
N VAL A 543 21.02 4.57 8.27
CA VAL A 543 21.45 4.48 6.86
C VAL A 543 21.47 5.88 6.26
N LEU A 544 22.53 6.25 5.55
CA LEU A 544 22.68 7.57 4.93
C LEU A 544 22.00 7.62 3.55
N PRO A 545 20.95 8.45 3.36
CA PRO A 545 20.39 8.68 2.03
C PRO A 545 21.19 9.78 1.30
N LEU A 546 21.81 9.42 0.17
CA LEU A 546 22.50 10.32 -0.73
C LEU A 546 21.75 10.41 -2.06
N GLN A 547 21.51 11.62 -2.54
CA GLN A 547 20.81 11.86 -3.80
C GLN A 547 21.75 12.38 -4.88
N PHE A 548 21.70 11.79 -6.08
CA PHE A 548 22.45 12.30 -7.23
C PHE A 548 22.00 13.71 -7.61
N ALA A 549 22.93 14.53 -8.10
CA ALA A 549 22.59 15.79 -8.74
C ALA A 549 21.77 15.55 -10.02
N GLU A 550 20.95 16.53 -10.40
CA GLU A 550 20.14 16.45 -11.63
C GLU A 550 21.01 16.12 -12.86
N GLY A 551 20.53 15.17 -13.68
CA GLY A 551 21.25 14.68 -14.86
C GLY A 551 22.35 13.65 -14.58
N THR A 552 22.73 13.43 -13.31
CA THR A 552 23.63 12.32 -12.92
C THR A 552 22.80 11.12 -12.49
N THR A 553 23.02 9.97 -13.11
CA THR A 553 22.31 8.73 -12.82
C THR A 553 23.27 7.55 -12.76
N ARG A 554 22.82 6.43 -12.19
CA ARG A 554 23.56 5.15 -12.24
C ARG A 554 23.95 4.75 -13.67
N LYS A 555 23.12 5.13 -14.66
CA LYS A 555 23.33 4.84 -16.08
C LYS A 555 24.37 5.77 -16.71
N THR A 556 24.33 7.07 -16.43
CA THR A 556 25.36 8.01 -16.94
C THR A 556 26.72 7.74 -16.33
N LEU A 557 26.76 7.20 -15.11
CA LEU A 557 27.98 6.75 -14.44
C LEU A 557 28.44 5.35 -14.90
N GLY A 558 27.63 4.63 -15.69
CA GLY A 558 27.97 3.31 -16.22
C GLY A 558 28.25 2.27 -15.15
N LEU A 559 27.49 2.30 -14.04
CA LEU A 559 27.71 1.39 -12.91
C LEU A 559 27.26 -0.03 -13.26
N ASP A 560 28.12 -1.02 -13.00
CA ASP A 560 27.84 -2.43 -13.27
C ASP A 560 27.86 -3.32 -12.02
N GLY A 561 28.25 -2.76 -10.88
CA GLY A 561 28.28 -3.41 -9.58
C GLY A 561 29.64 -3.99 -9.20
N THR A 562 30.64 -3.95 -10.07
CA THR A 562 32.00 -4.43 -9.75
C THR A 562 32.82 -3.43 -8.91
N GLU A 563 32.34 -2.19 -8.80
CA GLU A 563 33.03 -1.11 -8.11
C GLU A 563 32.96 -1.24 -6.58
N THR A 564 33.84 -0.54 -5.88
CA THR A 564 33.71 -0.27 -4.44
C THR A 564 33.49 1.21 -4.19
N TYR A 565 32.85 1.52 -3.06
CA TYR A 565 32.34 2.85 -2.77
C TYR A 565 32.82 3.38 -1.43
N ASP A 566 33.21 4.66 -1.40
CA ASP A 566 33.45 5.42 -0.17
C ASP A 566 32.58 6.69 -0.16
N VAL A 567 32.33 7.26 1.02
CA VAL A 567 31.68 8.57 1.15
C VAL A 567 32.54 9.52 1.99
N GLU A 568 32.74 10.72 1.47
CA GLU A 568 33.45 11.81 2.14
C GLU A 568 32.56 13.06 2.25
N GLY A 569 32.69 13.81 3.34
CA GLY A 569 32.00 15.09 3.55
C GLY A 569 31.55 15.28 4.98
N GLU A 570 31.13 16.51 5.29
CA GLU A 570 30.57 16.85 6.60
C GLU A 570 29.07 16.55 6.68
N LEU A 571 28.65 15.99 7.82
CA LEU A 571 27.24 15.73 8.10
C LEU A 571 26.57 17.02 8.59
N GLN A 572 25.97 17.76 7.66
CA GLN A 572 25.15 18.94 7.93
C GLN A 572 23.84 18.86 7.14
N PRO A 573 22.77 19.57 7.56
CA PRO A 573 21.49 19.53 6.88
C PRO A 573 21.60 19.98 5.41
N GLY A 574 21.13 19.15 4.48
CA GLY A 574 21.11 19.43 3.04
C GLY A 574 22.49 19.63 2.41
N ASN A 575 23.57 19.20 3.06
CA ASN A 575 24.93 19.45 2.57
C ASN A 575 25.27 18.62 1.33
N THR A 576 26.21 19.10 0.51
CA THR A 576 26.80 18.29 -0.55
C THR A 576 27.92 17.41 0.02
N MET A 577 27.81 16.10 -0.20
CA MET A 577 28.83 15.10 0.10
C MET A 577 29.42 14.54 -1.20
N THR A 578 30.48 13.74 -1.11
CA THR A 578 31.11 13.09 -2.27
C THR A 578 30.99 11.58 -2.16
N LEU A 579 30.38 10.94 -3.16
CA LEU A 579 30.48 9.50 -3.38
C LEU A 579 31.73 9.22 -4.22
N ILE A 580 32.64 8.40 -3.71
CA ILE A 580 33.84 7.96 -4.41
C ILE A 580 33.57 6.56 -4.95
N ILE A 581 33.73 6.40 -6.26
CA ILE A 581 33.52 5.15 -6.98
C ILE A 581 34.88 4.66 -7.45
N ASN A 582 35.35 3.58 -6.86
CA ASN A 582 36.60 2.93 -7.20
C ASN A 582 36.31 1.78 -8.16
N ARG A 583 36.63 1.98 -9.44
CA ARG A 583 36.37 0.99 -10.49
C ARG A 583 37.42 -0.12 -10.49
N ALA A 584 37.04 -1.29 -10.99
CA ALA A 584 37.94 -2.45 -11.09
C ALA A 584 39.19 -2.20 -11.96
N ASN A 585 39.11 -1.27 -12.91
CA ASN A 585 40.24 -0.86 -13.75
C ASN A 585 41.22 0.13 -13.06
N GLY A 586 40.96 0.51 -11.81
CA GLY A 586 41.75 1.47 -11.03
C GLY A 586 41.35 2.93 -11.21
N GLU A 587 40.37 3.24 -12.07
CA GLU A 587 39.79 4.58 -12.20
C GLU A 587 39.01 4.94 -10.93
N VAL A 588 39.18 6.18 -10.46
CA VAL A 588 38.43 6.72 -9.32
C VAL A 588 37.57 7.87 -9.82
N VAL A 589 36.25 7.72 -9.68
CA VAL A 589 35.27 8.75 -10.04
C VAL A 589 34.72 9.37 -8.76
N ARG A 590 34.70 10.69 -8.68
CA ARG A 590 34.18 11.45 -7.54
C ARG A 590 32.89 12.14 -7.95
N VAL A 591 31.78 11.79 -7.31
CA VAL A 591 30.44 12.26 -7.68
C VAL A 591 29.88 13.11 -6.53
N PRO A 592 29.54 14.39 -6.77
CA PRO A 592 28.85 15.20 -5.78
C PRO A 592 27.42 14.68 -5.58
N MET A 593 27.04 14.52 -4.32
CA MET A 593 25.75 13.99 -3.89
C MET A 593 25.12 14.93 -2.88
N LEU A 594 23.81 15.17 -2.98
CA LEU A 594 23.07 15.86 -1.94
C LEU A 594 22.82 14.89 -0.77
N SER A 595 23.27 15.25 0.42
CA SER A 595 22.87 14.57 1.64
C SER A 595 21.41 14.85 1.92
N ARG A 596 20.60 13.79 2.00
CA ARG A 596 19.18 13.88 2.29
C ARG A 596 18.87 13.78 3.78
N LEU A 597 19.81 14.26 4.60
CA LEU A 597 19.55 14.69 5.98
C LEU A 597 19.02 16.12 5.89
N ASP A 598 17.71 16.30 5.93
CA ASP A 598 17.06 17.55 5.55
C ASP A 598 16.99 18.54 6.75
N THR A 599 17.23 18.08 7.99
CA THR A 599 17.16 18.92 9.20
C THR A 599 18.29 18.62 10.20
N ALA A 600 18.55 19.54 11.13
CA ALA A 600 19.52 19.34 12.21
C ALA A 600 19.16 18.13 13.11
N ALA A 601 17.87 17.95 13.42
CA ALA A 601 17.40 16.80 14.20
C ALA A 601 17.69 15.47 13.50
N GLU A 602 17.55 15.40 12.19
CA GLU A 602 17.89 14.21 11.41
C GLU A 602 19.40 13.93 11.40
N VAL A 603 20.23 14.97 11.38
CA VAL A 603 21.69 14.83 11.52
C VAL A 603 22.03 14.23 12.88
N GLU A 604 21.44 14.72 13.97
CA GLU A 604 21.66 14.16 15.31
C GLU A 604 21.23 12.69 15.40
N VAL A 605 20.04 12.35 14.87
CA VAL A 605 19.55 10.96 14.83
C VAL A 605 20.52 10.07 14.06
N TYR A 606 20.96 10.51 12.88
CA TYR A 606 21.93 9.75 12.09
C TYR A 606 23.25 9.59 12.83
N GLN A 607 23.82 10.66 13.38
CA GLN A 607 25.10 10.62 14.11
C GLN A 607 25.07 9.63 15.27
N ALA A 608 23.97 9.59 16.03
CA ALA A 608 23.77 8.64 17.12
C ALA A 608 23.72 7.15 16.69
N GLY A 609 23.56 6.86 15.39
CA GLY A 609 23.42 5.50 14.86
C GLY A 609 21.98 5.12 14.50
N GLY A 610 21.07 6.09 14.50
CA GLY A 610 19.64 5.90 14.31
C GLY A 610 18.84 6.19 15.59
N VAL A 611 17.51 6.19 15.47
CA VAL A 611 16.59 6.62 16.53
C VAL A 611 16.66 5.74 17.77
N LEU A 612 16.85 4.43 17.60
CA LEU A 612 16.95 3.50 18.72
C LEU A 612 18.25 3.73 19.50
N GLN A 613 19.38 3.93 18.82
CA GLN A 613 20.65 4.21 19.47
C GLN A 613 20.64 5.56 20.18
N ARG A 614 20.07 6.59 19.56
CA ARG A 614 19.84 7.89 20.20
C ARG A 614 19.05 7.74 21.50
N PHE A 615 17.92 7.03 21.45
CA PHE A 615 17.10 6.79 22.62
C PHE A 615 17.87 6.08 23.74
N ALA A 616 18.65 5.04 23.41
CA ALA A 616 19.46 4.35 24.41
C ALA A 616 20.55 5.24 25.03
N GLN A 617 21.22 6.07 24.22
CA GLN A 617 22.21 7.03 24.71
C GLN A 617 21.58 8.07 25.64
N GLU A 618 20.43 8.64 25.25
CA GLU A 618 19.68 9.61 26.06
C GLU A 618 19.16 8.98 27.36
N PHE A 619 18.63 7.77 27.29
CA PHE A 619 18.12 7.03 28.46
C PHE A 619 19.25 6.73 29.47
N LEU A 620 20.39 6.21 29.00
CA LEU A 620 21.56 5.94 29.84
C LEU A 620 22.17 7.22 30.42
N ALA A 621 22.18 8.33 29.66
CA ALA A 621 22.63 9.62 30.15
C ALA A 621 21.72 10.18 31.26
N ALA A 622 20.41 9.98 31.14
CA ALA A 622 19.44 10.38 32.16
C ALA A 622 19.57 9.54 33.44
N GLU A 623 19.65 8.21 33.34
CA GLU A 623 19.86 7.34 34.51
C GLU A 623 21.21 7.60 35.20
N GLY A 624 22.26 7.94 34.43
CA GLY A 624 23.57 8.31 34.97
C GLY A 624 23.65 9.71 35.57
N ALA A 625 22.65 10.57 35.36
CA ALA A 625 22.56 11.90 35.97
C ALA A 625 21.80 11.89 37.32
N ASP A 626 20.99 10.84 37.55
CA ASP A 626 20.26 10.59 38.80
C ASP A 626 21.01 9.65 39.77
N ALA A 627 22.21 9.18 39.39
CA ALA A 627 23.13 8.36 40.19
C ALA A 627 24.40 9.16 40.57
#